data_AF-X0L060-F1
#
_entry.id   AF-X0L060-F1
#
_cell.length_a   1.000
_cell.length_b   1.000
_cell.length_c   1.000
_cell.angle_alpha   90.00
_cell.angle_beta   90.00
_cell.angle_gamma   90.00
#
_symmetry.space_group_name_H-M   'P 1'
#
loop_
_entity.id
_entity.type
_entity.pdbx_description
1 polymer ?
#
loop_
_entity_poly.entity_id
_entity_poly.type
_entity_poly.pdbx_seq_one_letter_code
_entity_poly.pdbx_strand_id
1 'polypeptide(L)'
;MLLYTIMALGAWCLNNDDAELDDELYHLALSFGDAECLFASADLTFVQALILFSNLSQKRNKPNTGSNFLGLATRMALSLGLHRELPDWNISLLQREMRRRVWWGLYMFDSGASTTFGRPILLPGEEAMDVRPVLNIDDEDLTSVTELAPEEVNRPTLYSGMKYQSELHVKSNYISNRLLSSSCVAPEDALFMDATLDKWSSTLPEYLRLEHDVRSAEPTFYFNRSRLWWRFWNLKIIIFRQLFLKRAIGTSNSNITAPVSEADERCMNIAVRAASATIASIDQHTQERHRTRLVTWYSM
;
A
#
# COMPACT_ATOMS: atom_id res chain seq x y z
N MET A 1 1.70 -23.92 -1.44
CA MET A 1 1.67 -22.65 -0.67
C MET A 1 0.57 -21.70 -1.14
N LEU A 2 0.61 -21.14 -2.36
CA LEU A 2 -0.31 -20.08 -2.82
C LEU A 2 -1.81 -20.38 -2.57
N LEU A 3 -2.29 -21.55 -3.00
CA LEU A 3 -3.70 -21.94 -2.85
C LEU A 3 -4.16 -21.88 -1.39
N TYR A 4 -3.40 -22.48 -0.46
CA TYR A 4 -3.72 -22.47 0.97
C TYR A 4 -3.66 -21.08 1.57
N THR A 5 -2.73 -20.23 1.11
CA THR A 5 -2.68 -18.82 1.50
C THR A 5 -3.94 -18.07 1.07
N ILE A 6 -4.40 -18.27 -0.17
CA ILE A 6 -5.64 -17.66 -0.67
C ILE A 6 -6.85 -18.14 0.13
N MET A 7 -6.96 -19.46 0.39
CA MET A 7 -8.05 -20.01 1.20
C MET A 7 -8.03 -19.46 2.62
N ALA A 8 -6.86 -19.37 3.26
CA ALA A 8 -6.71 -18.80 4.59
C ALA A 8 -7.10 -17.32 4.64
N LEU A 9 -6.72 -16.52 3.64
CA LEU A 9 -7.16 -15.12 3.52
C LEU A 9 -8.68 -15.02 3.31
N GLY A 10 -9.25 -15.89 2.49
CA GLY A 10 -10.70 -15.98 2.28
C GLY A 10 -11.44 -16.30 3.58
N ALA A 11 -11.01 -17.34 4.28
CA ALA A 11 -11.55 -17.72 5.59
C ALA A 11 -11.45 -16.57 6.61
N TRP A 12 -10.29 -15.91 6.68
CA TRP A 12 -10.09 -14.74 7.55
C TRP A 12 -11.06 -13.60 7.22
N CYS A 13 -11.30 -13.32 5.93
CA CYS A 13 -12.19 -12.25 5.46
C CYS A 13 -13.68 -12.51 5.72
N LEU A 14 -14.12 -13.77 5.70
CA LEU A 14 -15.52 -14.14 5.86
C LEU A 14 -16.09 -13.85 7.25
N ASN A 15 -15.25 -13.54 8.25
CA ASN A 15 -15.67 -13.14 9.60
C ASN A 15 -16.67 -14.12 10.24
N ASN A 16 -16.54 -15.41 9.93
CA ASN A 16 -17.27 -16.48 10.60
C ASN A 16 -16.60 -16.74 11.97
N ASP A 17 -17.38 -17.14 12.97
CA ASP A 17 -16.89 -17.51 14.31
C ASP A 17 -15.94 -18.72 14.31
N ASP A 18 -15.75 -19.35 13.14
CA ASP A 18 -14.92 -20.52 12.91
C ASP A 18 -13.44 -20.13 12.74
N ALA A 19 -12.85 -19.63 13.83
CA ALA A 19 -11.44 -19.23 13.91
C ALA A 19 -10.45 -20.40 13.76
N GLU A 20 -10.94 -21.64 13.73
CA GLU A 20 -10.12 -22.84 13.57
C GLU A 20 -9.70 -23.02 12.10
N LEU A 21 -10.61 -22.81 11.14
CA LEU A 21 -10.32 -23.03 9.72
C LEU A 21 -9.22 -22.12 9.16
N ASP A 22 -9.23 -20.83 9.54
CA ASP A 22 -8.22 -19.89 9.04
C ASP A 22 -6.83 -20.14 9.65
N ASP A 23 -6.75 -20.70 10.86
CA ASP A 23 -5.51 -21.12 11.51
C ASP A 23 -4.96 -22.42 10.89
N GLU A 24 -5.81 -23.42 10.68
CA GLU A 24 -5.43 -24.67 10.02
C GLU A 24 -4.86 -24.40 8.63
N LEU A 25 -5.55 -23.58 7.82
CA LEU A 25 -5.10 -23.21 6.48
C LEU A 25 -3.80 -22.39 6.51
N TYR A 26 -3.61 -21.55 7.53
CA TYR A 26 -2.35 -20.82 7.74
C TYR A 26 -1.19 -21.78 8.00
N HIS A 27 -1.37 -22.74 8.91
CA HIS A 27 -0.36 -23.74 9.24
C HIS A 27 -0.07 -24.68 8.08
N LEU A 28 -1.09 -25.04 7.31
CA LEU A 28 -0.92 -25.84 6.09
C LEU A 28 -0.17 -25.05 5.02
N ALA A 29 -0.45 -23.76 4.82
CA ALA A 29 0.33 -22.93 3.92
C ALA A 29 1.82 -22.85 4.33
N LEU A 30 2.09 -22.78 5.65
CA LEU A 30 3.45 -22.73 6.20
C LEU A 30 4.22 -24.03 5.97
N SER A 31 3.58 -25.20 6.11
CA SER A 31 4.25 -26.49 5.93
C SER A 31 4.74 -26.72 4.49
N PHE A 32 4.10 -26.11 3.49
CA PHE A 32 4.60 -26.08 2.11
C PHE A 32 5.79 -25.12 1.91
N GLY A 33 6.09 -24.27 2.90
CA GLY A 33 7.24 -23.38 2.94
C GLY A 33 8.48 -23.96 3.63
N ASP A 34 8.36 -25.08 4.36
CA ASP A 34 9.49 -25.70 5.09
C ASP A 34 10.39 -26.61 4.21
N ALA A 35 10.10 -26.74 2.91
CA ALA A 35 10.94 -27.52 2.00
C ALA A 35 12.18 -26.73 1.54
N GLU A 36 13.28 -27.43 1.19
CA GLU A 36 14.48 -26.89 0.52
C GLU A 36 14.14 -25.93 -0.65
N CYS A 37 12.96 -26.10 -1.26
CA CYS A 37 12.41 -25.24 -2.29
C CYS A 37 12.26 -23.75 -1.90
N LEU A 38 12.06 -23.40 -0.61
CA LEU A 38 11.85 -22.01 -0.18
C LEU A 38 12.99 -21.08 -0.59
N PHE A 39 14.21 -21.60 -0.67
CA PHE A 39 15.40 -20.83 -1.07
C PHE A 39 15.98 -21.29 -2.41
N ALA A 40 15.55 -22.44 -2.94
CA ALA A 40 16.15 -23.05 -4.12
C ALA A 40 15.59 -22.53 -5.46
N SER A 41 14.30 -22.22 -5.55
CA SER A 41 13.70 -21.74 -6.81
C SER A 41 12.82 -20.51 -6.61
N ALA A 42 13.03 -19.49 -7.44
CA ALA A 42 12.16 -18.34 -7.55
C ALA A 42 11.27 -18.50 -8.79
N ASP A 43 9.97 -18.46 -8.60
CA ASP A 43 8.99 -18.31 -9.68
C ASP A 43 7.91 -17.28 -9.29
N LEU A 44 7.13 -16.85 -10.28
CA LEU A 44 6.14 -15.79 -10.09
C LEU A 44 5.05 -16.19 -9.08
N THR A 45 4.60 -17.45 -9.13
CA THR A 45 3.57 -18.02 -8.26
C THR A 45 4.02 -18.05 -6.81
N PHE A 46 5.29 -18.35 -6.59
CA PHE A 46 5.87 -18.38 -5.26
C PHE A 46 6.03 -16.97 -4.68
N VAL A 47 6.45 -16.00 -5.50
CA VAL A 47 6.45 -14.58 -5.10
C VAL A 47 5.05 -14.12 -4.69
N GLN A 48 4.01 -14.45 -5.47
CA GLN A 48 2.61 -14.18 -5.10
C GLN A 48 2.24 -14.80 -3.76
N ALA A 49 2.63 -16.06 -3.52
CA ALA A 49 2.36 -16.77 -2.27
C ALA A 49 2.99 -16.06 -1.07
N LEU A 50 4.27 -15.68 -1.19
CA LEU A 50 5.02 -15.01 -0.13
C LEU A 50 4.44 -13.62 0.20
N ILE A 51 4.03 -12.85 -0.82
CA ILE A 51 3.39 -11.54 -0.64
C ILE A 51 2.08 -11.69 0.14
N LEU A 52 1.20 -12.58 -0.30
CA LEU A 52 -0.10 -12.80 0.33
C LEU A 52 0.05 -13.40 1.73
N PHE A 53 0.99 -14.32 1.92
CA PHE A 53 1.25 -14.95 3.21
C PHE A 53 1.83 -13.95 4.19
N SER A 54 2.73 -13.07 3.75
CA SER A 54 3.20 -11.94 4.55
C SER A 54 2.04 -11.09 5.07
N ASN A 55 1.11 -10.73 4.18
CA ASN A 55 -0.06 -9.93 4.56
C ASN A 55 -0.95 -10.66 5.56
N LEU A 56 -1.18 -11.96 5.37
CA LEU A 56 -1.93 -12.80 6.30
C LEU A 56 -1.24 -12.90 7.67
N SER A 57 0.08 -13.10 7.72
CA SER A 57 0.83 -13.14 8.99
C SER A 57 0.68 -11.83 9.77
N GLN A 58 0.72 -10.68 9.09
CA GLN A 58 0.48 -9.37 9.72
C GLN A 58 -0.94 -9.30 10.33
N LYS A 59 -1.95 -9.76 9.58
CA LYS A 59 -3.36 -9.83 10.05
C LYS A 59 -3.58 -10.76 11.24
N ARG A 60 -2.72 -11.76 11.39
CA ARG A 60 -2.70 -12.68 12.54
C ARG A 60 -1.77 -12.23 13.67
N ASN A 61 -1.45 -10.93 13.74
CA ASN A 61 -0.57 -10.35 14.77
C ASN A 61 0.84 -10.97 14.81
N LYS A 62 1.36 -11.40 13.66
CA LYS A 62 2.74 -11.92 13.49
C LYS A 62 3.53 -10.99 12.55
N PRO A 63 3.76 -9.71 12.91
CA PRO A 63 4.38 -8.72 12.02
C PRO A 63 5.84 -9.07 11.65
N ASN A 64 6.59 -9.69 12.57
CA ASN A 64 7.96 -10.12 12.29
C ASN A 64 8.00 -11.25 11.26
N THR A 65 7.12 -12.24 11.41
CA THR A 65 6.94 -13.32 10.42
C THR A 65 6.56 -12.73 9.06
N GLY A 66 5.58 -11.82 9.03
CA GLY A 66 5.18 -11.14 7.80
C GLY A 66 6.34 -10.39 7.13
N SER A 67 7.14 -9.66 7.91
CA SER A 67 8.31 -8.94 7.40
C SER A 67 9.36 -9.87 6.79
N ASN A 68 9.60 -11.05 7.37
CA ASN A 68 10.57 -12.01 6.84
C ASN A 68 10.11 -12.57 5.48
N PHE A 69 8.83 -12.96 5.37
CA PHE A 69 8.27 -13.42 4.09
C PHE A 69 8.26 -12.33 3.03
N LEU A 70 8.00 -11.08 3.42
CA LEU A 70 8.04 -9.95 2.50
C LEU A 70 9.44 -9.67 2.00
N GLY A 71 10.45 -9.73 2.88
CA GLY A 71 11.85 -9.61 2.49
C GLY A 71 12.30 -10.70 1.52
N LEU A 72 11.85 -11.94 1.73
CA LEU A 72 12.10 -13.03 0.80
C LEU A 72 11.41 -12.80 -0.55
N ALA A 73 10.14 -12.40 -0.55
CA ALA A 73 9.40 -12.04 -1.76
C ALA A 73 10.13 -10.94 -2.55
N THR A 74 10.61 -9.90 -1.87
CA THR A 74 11.39 -8.82 -2.48
C THR A 74 12.67 -9.34 -3.14
N ARG A 75 13.45 -10.17 -2.44
CA ARG A 75 14.66 -10.76 -3.02
C ARG A 75 14.36 -11.60 -4.26
N MET A 76 13.34 -12.45 -4.22
CA MET A 76 12.94 -13.27 -5.36
C MET A 76 12.40 -12.46 -6.53
N ALA A 77 11.56 -11.45 -6.28
CA ALA A 77 11.03 -10.56 -7.30
C ALA A 77 12.15 -9.80 -8.04
N LEU A 78 13.17 -9.33 -7.30
CA LEU A 78 14.34 -8.70 -7.87
C LEU A 78 15.14 -9.69 -8.74
N SER A 79 15.39 -10.92 -8.24
CA SER A 79 16.08 -11.98 -9.00
C SER A 79 15.35 -12.37 -10.28
N LEU A 80 14.02 -12.34 -10.28
CA LEU A 80 13.18 -12.58 -11.47
C LEU A 80 13.09 -11.38 -12.41
N GLY A 81 13.69 -10.23 -12.06
CA GLY A 81 13.64 -9.01 -12.85
C GLY A 81 12.25 -8.39 -12.93
N LEU A 82 11.40 -8.53 -11.90
CA LEU A 82 10.04 -7.97 -11.92
C LEU A 82 10.00 -6.44 -11.87
N HIS A 83 11.08 -5.81 -11.38
CA HIS A 83 11.28 -4.37 -11.35
C HIS A 83 11.62 -3.77 -12.73
N ARG A 84 11.72 -4.61 -13.77
CA ARG A 84 12.15 -4.20 -15.10
C ARG A 84 11.12 -4.46 -16.18
N GLU A 85 10.95 -3.53 -17.11
CA GLU A 85 10.37 -3.82 -18.41
C GLU A 85 11.41 -4.54 -19.27
N LEU A 86 11.09 -5.77 -19.68
CA LEU A 86 11.97 -6.61 -20.50
C LEU A 86 11.35 -6.71 -21.90
N PRO A 87 11.46 -5.67 -22.76
CA PRO A 87 10.74 -5.62 -24.04
C PRO A 87 11.10 -6.78 -24.96
N ASP A 88 12.37 -7.20 -24.96
CA ASP A 88 12.89 -8.27 -25.81
C ASP A 88 12.47 -9.68 -25.38
N TRP A 89 11.81 -9.83 -24.22
CA TRP A 89 11.28 -11.13 -23.80
C TRP A 89 10.09 -11.54 -24.66
N ASN A 90 10.18 -12.74 -25.22
CA ASN A 90 9.09 -13.40 -25.94
C ASN A 90 8.08 -14.00 -24.94
N ILE A 91 7.27 -13.13 -24.33
CA ILE A 91 6.18 -13.46 -23.41
C ILE A 91 4.89 -12.79 -23.87
N SER A 92 3.75 -13.40 -23.56
CA SER A 92 2.45 -12.83 -23.92
C SER A 92 2.18 -11.50 -23.19
N LEU A 93 1.26 -10.70 -23.73
CA LEU A 93 0.83 -9.45 -23.09
C LEU A 93 0.28 -9.71 -21.68
N LEU A 94 -0.50 -10.79 -21.51
CA LEU A 94 -0.99 -11.21 -20.20
C LEU A 94 0.15 -11.54 -19.23
N GLN A 95 1.15 -12.32 -19.66
CA GLN A 95 2.29 -12.65 -18.80
C GLN A 95 3.08 -11.40 -18.37
N ARG A 96 3.25 -10.45 -19.29
CA ARG A 96 3.90 -9.16 -19.01
C ARG A 96 3.11 -8.36 -17.98
N GLU A 97 1.80 -8.29 -18.13
CA GLU A 97 0.94 -7.61 -17.18
C GLU A 97 0.90 -8.32 -15.81
N MET A 98 0.90 -9.66 -15.76
CA MET A 98 1.00 -10.39 -14.50
C MET A 98 2.28 -10.06 -13.74
N ARG A 99 3.42 -9.91 -14.45
CA ARG A 99 4.68 -9.48 -13.83
C ARG A 99 4.56 -8.08 -13.22
N ARG A 100 3.90 -7.13 -13.91
CA ARG A 100 3.63 -5.78 -13.38
C ARG A 100 2.71 -5.82 -12.17
N ARG A 101 1.59 -6.56 -12.23
CA ARG A 101 0.64 -6.70 -11.12
C ARG A 101 1.31 -7.29 -9.87
N VAL A 102 2.19 -8.29 -10.03
CA VAL A 102 2.95 -8.87 -8.91
C VAL A 102 3.97 -7.89 -8.36
N TRP A 103 4.71 -7.17 -9.21
CA TRP A 103 5.66 -6.15 -8.77
C TRP A 103 4.97 -5.03 -7.98
N TRP A 104 3.93 -4.43 -8.54
CA TRP A 104 3.22 -3.33 -7.88
C TRP A 104 2.42 -3.80 -6.66
N GLY A 105 1.92 -5.03 -6.67
CA GLY A 105 1.35 -5.67 -5.48
C GLY A 105 2.38 -5.79 -4.35
N LEU A 106 3.56 -6.35 -4.63
CA LEU A 106 4.68 -6.38 -3.69
C LEU A 106 5.02 -4.96 -3.19
N TYR A 107 5.09 -4.01 -4.12
CA TYR A 107 5.42 -2.61 -3.82
C TYR A 107 4.45 -2.03 -2.79
N MET A 108 3.16 -2.19 -3.01
CA MET A 108 2.11 -1.70 -2.11
C MET A 108 2.17 -2.36 -0.72
N PHE A 109 2.44 -3.67 -0.65
CA PHE A 109 2.49 -4.39 0.63
C PHE A 109 3.73 -4.04 1.46
N ASP A 110 4.91 -3.93 0.84
CA ASP A 110 6.14 -3.52 1.54
C ASP A 110 6.05 -2.07 2.02
N SER A 111 5.55 -1.18 1.15
CA SER A 111 5.31 0.23 1.50
C SER A 111 4.36 0.36 2.69
N GLY A 112 3.20 -0.33 2.61
CA GLY A 112 2.22 -0.32 3.68
C GLY A 112 2.76 -0.85 5.00
N ALA A 113 3.40 -2.02 4.98
CA ALA A 113 3.95 -2.64 6.19
C ALA A 113 5.06 -1.78 6.82
N SER A 114 5.96 -1.24 6.00
CA SER A 114 7.06 -0.38 6.44
C SER A 114 6.56 0.90 7.11
N THR A 115 5.56 1.57 6.52
CA THR A 115 4.91 2.73 7.14
C THR A 115 4.23 2.35 8.46
N THR A 116 3.48 1.24 8.51
CA THR A 116 2.76 0.81 9.72
C THR A 116 3.70 0.46 10.87
N PHE A 117 4.81 -0.26 10.59
CA PHE A 117 5.73 -0.74 11.61
C PHE A 117 6.96 0.15 11.82
N GLY A 118 7.04 1.30 11.14
CA GLY A 118 8.17 2.23 11.22
C GLY A 118 9.50 1.61 10.76
N ARG A 119 9.47 0.76 9.73
CA ARG A 119 10.65 0.08 9.19
C ARG A 119 11.12 0.72 7.89
N PRO A 120 12.43 0.65 7.55
CA PRO A 120 12.92 1.07 6.25
C PRO A 120 12.30 0.24 5.11
N ILE A 121 12.06 0.91 3.98
CA ILE A 121 11.58 0.28 2.75
C ILE A 121 12.68 -0.61 2.15
N LEU A 122 12.33 -1.81 1.69
CA LEU A 122 13.28 -2.75 1.08
C LEU A 122 13.45 -2.57 -0.43
N LEU A 123 12.50 -1.88 -1.05
CA LEU A 123 12.35 -1.74 -2.49
C LEU A 123 13.26 -0.65 -3.07
N PRO A 124 13.66 -0.78 -4.35
CA PRO A 124 14.44 0.25 -5.05
C PRO A 124 13.66 1.57 -5.17
N GLY A 125 14.40 2.66 -5.27
CA GLY A 125 13.89 3.96 -5.71
C GLY A 125 13.44 3.94 -7.17
N GLU A 126 12.64 4.94 -7.56
CA GLU A 126 12.06 5.07 -8.91
C GLU A 126 13.13 5.03 -10.01
N GLU A 127 14.32 5.56 -9.74
CA GLU A 127 15.46 5.60 -10.66
C GLU A 127 16.10 4.25 -10.98
N ALA A 128 15.84 3.21 -10.17
CA ALA A 128 16.43 1.89 -10.32
C ALA A 128 15.44 0.85 -10.87
N MET A 129 14.30 1.29 -11.41
CA MET A 129 13.23 0.47 -11.96
C MET A 129 12.63 1.15 -13.20
N ASP A 130 12.26 0.37 -14.21
CA ASP A 130 11.59 0.86 -15.44
C ASP A 130 10.26 0.16 -15.71
N VAL A 131 9.79 -0.66 -14.77
CA VAL A 131 8.46 -1.31 -14.77
C VAL A 131 7.32 -0.29 -14.95
N ARG A 132 6.44 -0.54 -15.92
CA ARG A 132 5.30 0.34 -16.20
C ARG A 132 4.19 0.17 -15.17
N PRO A 133 3.34 1.19 -14.96
CA PRO A 133 2.13 1.06 -14.16
C PRO A 133 1.24 -0.09 -14.63
N VAL A 134 0.44 -0.63 -13.71
CA VAL A 134 -0.62 -1.61 -14.02
C VAL A 134 -1.67 -0.96 -14.93
N LEU A 135 -2.14 -1.71 -15.92
CA LEU A 135 -3.17 -1.23 -16.84
C LEU A 135 -4.54 -1.13 -16.16
N ASN A 136 -5.23 -0.01 -16.34
CA ASN A 136 -6.61 0.20 -15.94
C ASN A 136 -7.56 -0.27 -17.04
N ILE A 137 -7.73 -1.58 -17.12
CA ILE A 137 -8.57 -2.30 -18.09
C ILE A 137 -9.54 -3.22 -17.36
N ASP A 138 -10.54 -3.75 -18.05
CA ASP A 138 -11.29 -4.90 -17.55
C ASP A 138 -10.45 -6.17 -17.66
N ASP A 139 -10.69 -7.15 -16.80
CA ASP A 139 -9.86 -8.36 -16.80
C ASP A 139 -10.15 -9.24 -18.04
N GLU A 140 -11.35 -9.16 -18.60
CA GLU A 140 -11.75 -9.86 -19.82
C GLU A 140 -11.02 -9.35 -21.07
N ASP A 141 -10.52 -8.10 -21.06
CA ASP A 141 -9.84 -7.48 -22.21
C ASP A 141 -8.41 -7.99 -22.42
N LEU A 142 -7.83 -8.67 -21.42
CA LEU A 142 -6.46 -9.19 -21.48
C LEU A 142 -6.43 -10.68 -21.15
N THR A 143 -6.32 -11.51 -22.18
CA THR A 143 -6.29 -12.97 -22.08
C THR A 143 -4.99 -13.54 -22.64
N SER A 144 -4.82 -14.86 -22.57
CA SER A 144 -3.65 -15.55 -23.13
C SER A 144 -3.52 -15.44 -24.65
N VAL A 145 -4.61 -15.12 -25.35
CA VAL A 145 -4.65 -15.01 -26.82
C VAL A 145 -4.67 -13.55 -27.31
N THR A 146 -4.61 -12.58 -26.41
CA THR A 146 -4.58 -11.15 -26.77
C THR A 146 -3.24 -10.81 -27.46
N GLU A 147 -3.31 -10.35 -28.71
CA GLU A 147 -2.14 -9.97 -29.52
C GLU A 147 -1.83 -8.47 -29.50
N LEU A 148 -2.85 -7.64 -29.27
CA LEU A 148 -2.75 -6.18 -29.20
C LEU A 148 -3.05 -5.70 -27.79
N ALA A 149 -2.27 -4.74 -27.30
CA ALA A 149 -2.48 -4.19 -25.96
C ALA A 149 -3.84 -3.48 -25.89
N PRO A 150 -4.71 -3.81 -24.93
CA PRO A 150 -5.98 -3.13 -24.76
C PRO A 150 -5.77 -1.67 -24.34
N GLU A 151 -6.69 -0.80 -24.75
CA GLU A 151 -6.69 0.60 -24.35
C GLU A 151 -7.22 0.76 -22.92
N GLU A 152 -6.60 1.65 -22.15
CA GLU A 152 -7.05 1.92 -20.78
C GLU A 152 -8.39 2.67 -20.77
N VAL A 153 -9.28 2.30 -19.85
CA VAL A 153 -10.59 2.94 -19.70
C VAL A 153 -10.54 4.02 -18.62
N ASN A 154 -11.31 5.10 -18.80
CA ASN A 154 -11.44 6.18 -17.81
C ASN A 154 -12.64 5.94 -16.85
N ARG A 155 -12.64 4.78 -16.19
CA ARG A 155 -13.64 4.41 -15.18
C ARG A 155 -13.04 3.44 -14.16
N PRO A 156 -13.72 3.21 -13.02
CA PRO A 156 -13.33 2.17 -12.08
C PRO A 156 -13.21 0.79 -12.74
N THR A 157 -12.09 0.12 -12.48
CA THR A 157 -11.87 -1.32 -12.73
C THR A 157 -11.23 -1.96 -11.50
N LEU A 158 -11.06 -3.29 -11.50
CA LEU A 158 -10.36 -4.03 -10.44
C LEU A 158 -8.92 -3.50 -10.22
N TYR A 159 -8.29 -2.93 -11.24
CA TYR A 159 -6.90 -2.48 -11.22
C TYR A 159 -6.74 -1.00 -10.90
N SER A 160 -7.81 -0.20 -10.94
CA SER A 160 -7.76 1.23 -10.58
C SER A 160 -7.11 1.45 -9.22
N GLY A 161 -7.50 0.67 -8.20
CA GLY A 161 -6.94 0.78 -6.86
C GLY A 161 -5.44 0.47 -6.82
N MET A 162 -5.00 -0.59 -7.51
CA MET A 162 -3.59 -0.97 -7.57
C MET A 162 -2.75 0.08 -8.30
N LYS A 163 -3.21 0.55 -9.47
CA LYS A 163 -2.52 1.56 -10.28
C LYS A 163 -2.22 2.82 -9.46
N TYR A 164 -3.25 3.49 -8.95
CA TYR A 164 -3.05 4.77 -8.28
C TYR A 164 -2.48 4.63 -6.86
N GLN A 165 -2.75 3.53 -6.15
CA GLN A 165 -2.10 3.31 -4.86
C GLN A 165 -0.60 3.03 -5.03
N SER A 166 -0.19 2.37 -6.11
CA SER A 166 1.24 2.17 -6.41
C SER A 166 1.96 3.48 -6.71
N GLU A 167 1.35 4.40 -7.47
CA GLU A 167 1.88 5.75 -7.71
C GLU A 167 2.04 6.55 -6.41
N LEU A 168 1.02 6.51 -5.53
CA LEU A 168 1.11 7.12 -4.20
C LEU A 168 2.29 6.54 -3.41
N HIS A 169 2.49 5.22 -3.48
CA HIS A 169 3.54 4.56 -2.72
C HIS A 169 4.95 4.90 -3.18
N VAL A 170 5.16 5.14 -4.48
CA VAL A 170 6.45 5.63 -4.97
C VAL A 170 6.83 6.94 -4.27
N LYS A 171 5.86 7.87 -4.11
CA LYS A 171 6.09 9.12 -3.38
C LYS A 171 6.17 8.90 -1.87
N SER A 172 5.34 8.02 -1.31
CA SER A 172 5.33 7.74 0.14
C SER A 172 6.63 7.12 0.62
N ASN A 173 7.28 6.29 -0.19
CA ASN A 173 8.48 5.57 0.19
C ASN A 173 9.69 6.50 0.31
N TYR A 174 9.84 7.42 -0.64
CA TYR A 174 10.82 8.49 -0.56
C TYR A 174 10.66 9.29 0.74
N ILE A 175 9.43 9.72 1.03
CA ILE A 175 9.09 10.49 2.23
C ILE A 175 9.36 9.66 3.50
N SER A 176 8.91 8.41 3.55
CA SER A 176 9.06 7.54 4.72
C SER A 176 10.53 7.29 5.05
N ASN A 177 11.37 6.97 4.06
CA ASN A 177 12.80 6.78 4.28
C ASN A 177 13.48 8.08 4.76
N ARG A 178 13.07 9.23 4.23
CA ARG A 178 13.58 10.53 4.69
C ARG A 178 13.19 10.82 6.13
N LEU A 179 11.97 10.47 6.55
CA LEU A 179 11.48 10.63 7.91
C LEU A 179 12.10 9.64 8.91
N LEU A 180 12.53 8.46 8.47
CA LEU A 180 13.26 7.51 9.32
C LEU A 180 14.71 7.93 9.61
N SER A 181 15.24 8.90 8.86
CA SER A 181 16.59 9.43 9.09
C SER A 181 16.68 10.16 10.44
N SER A 182 17.85 10.08 11.10
CA SER A 182 18.14 10.76 12.37
C SER A 182 18.04 12.29 12.29
N SER A 183 18.10 12.85 11.08
CA SER A 183 18.00 14.29 10.85
C SER A 183 16.53 14.71 10.85
N CYS A 184 16.15 15.55 11.82
CA CYS A 184 14.83 16.17 11.86
C CYS A 184 14.57 16.95 10.56
N VAL A 185 13.43 16.68 9.95
CA VAL A 185 12.96 17.39 8.74
C VAL A 185 12.58 18.82 9.12
N ALA A 186 13.07 19.80 8.36
CA ALA A 186 12.70 21.21 8.58
C ALA A 186 11.24 21.46 8.17
N PRO A 187 10.53 22.45 8.75
CA PRO A 187 9.16 22.78 8.36
C PRO A 187 9.01 23.01 6.85
N GLU A 188 9.98 23.65 6.21
CA GLU A 188 10.00 23.93 4.78
C GLU A 188 10.08 22.64 3.94
N ASP A 189 10.94 21.70 4.34
CA ASP A 189 11.06 20.39 3.70
C ASP A 189 9.76 19.58 3.86
N ALA A 190 9.14 19.62 5.04
CA ALA A 190 7.87 18.96 5.30
C ALA A 190 6.73 19.53 4.43
N LEU A 191 6.67 20.86 4.29
CA LEU A 191 5.72 21.54 3.40
C LEU A 191 5.98 21.21 1.92
N PHE A 192 7.24 21.04 1.52
CA PHE A 192 7.59 20.60 0.16
C PHE A 192 7.13 19.16 -0.12
N MET A 193 7.32 18.25 0.85
CA MET A 193 6.79 16.88 0.76
C MET A 193 5.27 16.87 0.63
N ASP A 194 4.58 17.66 1.45
CA ASP A 194 3.12 17.81 1.40
C ASP A 194 2.63 18.36 0.05
N ALA A 195 3.29 19.38 -0.49
CA ALA A 195 2.98 19.94 -1.80
C ALA A 195 3.17 18.90 -2.94
N THR A 196 4.13 17.99 -2.80
CA THR A 196 4.33 16.88 -3.76
C THR A 196 3.14 15.92 -3.73
N LEU A 197 2.58 15.65 -2.55
CA LEU A 197 1.38 14.82 -2.41
C LEU A 197 0.14 15.51 -2.98
N ASP A 198 -0.04 16.81 -2.71
CA ASP A 198 -1.17 17.57 -3.28
C ASP A 198 -1.09 17.69 -4.81
N LYS A 199 0.12 17.81 -5.35
CA LYS A 199 0.32 17.76 -6.80
C LYS A 199 -0.12 16.41 -7.37
N TRP A 200 0.24 15.30 -6.72
CA TRP A 200 -0.19 13.97 -7.15
C TRP A 200 -1.71 13.80 -7.02
N SER A 201 -2.34 14.28 -5.94
CA SER A 201 -3.80 14.13 -5.79
C SER A 201 -4.57 14.85 -6.91
N SER A 202 -4.02 15.95 -7.44
CA SER A 202 -4.60 16.67 -8.58
C SER A 202 -4.54 15.89 -9.92
N THR A 203 -3.64 14.90 -10.05
CA THR A 203 -3.55 14.05 -11.25
C THR A 203 -4.53 12.89 -11.24
N LEU A 204 -5.26 12.67 -10.15
CA LEU A 204 -6.22 11.57 -10.05
C LEU A 204 -7.39 11.76 -11.02
N PRO A 205 -7.89 10.66 -11.63
CA PRO A 205 -9.08 10.68 -12.47
C PRO A 205 -10.30 11.02 -11.62
N GLU A 206 -11.35 11.52 -12.28
CA GLU A 206 -12.54 12.06 -11.62
C GLU A 206 -13.16 11.08 -10.61
N TYR A 207 -13.28 9.80 -10.98
CA TYR A 207 -13.88 8.77 -10.13
C TYR A 207 -13.11 8.50 -8.83
N LEU A 208 -11.84 8.90 -8.72
CA LEU A 208 -11.05 8.79 -7.48
C LEU A 208 -11.01 10.07 -6.65
N ARG A 209 -11.43 11.22 -7.18
CA ARG A 209 -11.42 12.50 -6.46
C ARG A 209 -12.40 12.51 -5.31
N LEU A 210 -12.13 13.28 -4.26
CA LEU A 210 -12.96 13.35 -3.05
C LEU A 210 -14.36 13.88 -3.33
N GLU A 211 -14.45 14.85 -4.26
CA GLU A 211 -15.68 15.57 -4.59
C GLU A 211 -16.67 14.75 -5.42
N HIS A 212 -16.19 13.69 -6.08
CA HIS A 212 -17.02 12.84 -6.91
C HIS A 212 -17.93 11.94 -6.07
N ASP A 213 -19.22 11.93 -6.40
CA ASP A 213 -20.20 11.08 -5.71
C ASP A 213 -20.03 9.62 -6.12
N VAL A 214 -19.68 8.78 -5.14
CA VAL A 214 -19.47 7.33 -5.32
C VAL A 214 -20.41 6.51 -4.44
N ARG A 215 -21.48 7.11 -3.89
CA ARG A 215 -22.42 6.40 -2.99
C ARG A 215 -23.03 5.17 -3.65
N SER A 216 -23.31 5.22 -4.95
CA SER A 216 -23.85 4.12 -5.74
C SER A 216 -22.79 3.14 -6.27
N ALA A 217 -21.50 3.40 -6.04
CA ALA A 217 -20.44 2.57 -6.60
C ALA A 217 -20.37 1.17 -5.96
N GLU A 218 -19.72 0.26 -6.68
CA GLU A 218 -19.48 -1.11 -6.22
C GLU A 218 -18.68 -1.11 -4.89
N PRO A 219 -19.01 -1.98 -3.92
CA PRO A 219 -18.40 -1.94 -2.58
C PRO A 219 -16.87 -2.05 -2.57
N THR A 220 -16.29 -2.90 -3.41
CA THR A 220 -14.84 -3.09 -3.50
C THR A 220 -14.16 -1.82 -4.01
N PHE A 221 -14.70 -1.18 -5.04
CA PHE A 221 -14.19 0.10 -5.52
C PHE A 221 -14.32 1.20 -4.46
N TYR A 222 -15.49 1.34 -3.83
CA TYR A 222 -15.72 2.35 -2.79
C TYR A 222 -14.71 2.21 -1.63
N PHE A 223 -14.45 0.97 -1.19
CA PHE A 223 -13.43 0.69 -0.19
C PHE A 223 -12.02 1.03 -0.65
N ASN A 224 -11.63 0.65 -1.87
CA ASN A 224 -10.30 0.98 -2.40
C ASN A 224 -10.09 2.49 -2.52
N ARG A 225 -11.10 3.25 -2.97
CA ARG A 225 -11.07 4.71 -3.01
C ARG A 225 -10.92 5.30 -1.61
N SER A 226 -11.74 4.85 -0.65
CA SER A 226 -11.67 5.33 0.74
C SER A 226 -10.28 5.07 1.34
N ARG A 227 -9.76 3.85 1.18
CA ARG A 227 -8.44 3.44 1.66
C ARG A 227 -7.31 4.25 1.03
N LEU A 228 -7.41 4.61 -0.25
CA LEU A 228 -6.41 5.47 -0.92
C LEU A 228 -6.31 6.82 -0.21
N TRP A 229 -7.45 7.47 0.09
CA TRP A 229 -7.48 8.74 0.80
C TRP A 229 -7.06 8.63 2.26
N TRP A 230 -7.43 7.56 2.96
CA TRP A 230 -6.94 7.32 4.32
C TRP A 230 -5.42 7.22 4.37
N ARG A 231 -4.81 6.53 3.38
CA ARG A 231 -3.34 6.46 3.26
C ARG A 231 -2.73 7.82 2.95
N PHE A 232 -3.35 8.58 2.06
CA PHE A 232 -2.91 9.93 1.72
C PHE A 232 -2.87 10.84 2.96
N TRP A 233 -3.97 10.90 3.72
CA TRP A 233 -4.02 11.70 4.95
C TRP A 233 -3.12 11.16 6.06
N ASN A 234 -3.03 9.84 6.22
CA ASN A 234 -2.10 9.22 7.16
C ASN A 234 -0.65 9.63 6.90
N LEU A 235 -0.23 9.68 5.62
CA LEU A 235 1.10 10.14 5.25
C LEU A 235 1.31 11.62 5.60
N LYS A 236 0.32 12.49 5.34
CA LYS A 236 0.37 13.90 5.79
C LYS A 236 0.55 14.00 7.30
N ILE A 237 -0.21 13.23 8.08
CA ILE A 237 -0.07 13.20 9.55
C ILE A 237 1.35 12.77 9.94
N ILE A 238 1.90 11.73 9.31
CA ILE A 238 3.25 11.21 9.60
C ILE A 238 4.34 12.25 9.30
N ILE A 239 4.25 12.98 8.17
CA ILE A 239 5.19 14.04 7.80
C ILE A 239 5.30 15.09 8.90
N PHE A 240 4.16 15.60 9.37
CA PHE A 240 4.15 16.70 10.34
C PHE A 240 4.32 16.24 11.79
N ARG A 241 4.06 14.96 12.11
CA ARG A 241 4.14 14.41 13.49
C ARG A 241 5.47 14.70 14.18
N GLN A 242 6.59 14.61 13.46
CA GLN A 242 7.91 14.83 14.06
C GLN A 242 8.10 16.28 14.54
N LEU A 243 7.56 17.25 13.80
CA LEU A 243 7.60 18.67 14.15
C LEU A 243 6.81 18.93 15.45
N PHE A 244 5.63 18.32 15.58
CA PHE A 244 4.84 18.40 16.80
C PHE A 244 5.53 17.79 18.01
N LEU A 245 6.06 16.57 17.88
CA LEU A 245 6.71 15.87 18.99
C LEU A 245 7.93 16.63 19.49
N LYS A 246 8.76 17.16 18.57
CA LYS A 246 9.91 17.99 18.92
C LYS A 246 9.49 19.22 19.71
N ARG A 247 8.40 19.88 19.30
CA ARG A 247 7.87 21.05 20.00
C ARG A 247 7.36 20.69 21.39
N ALA A 248 6.53 19.65 21.49
CA ALA A 248 5.97 19.20 22.76
C ALA A 248 7.08 18.86 23.79
N ILE A 249 8.14 18.17 23.34
CA ILE A 249 9.31 17.85 24.15
C ILE A 249 10.11 19.12 24.49
N GLY A 250 10.30 20.04 23.54
CA GLY A 250 10.96 21.32 23.76
C GLY A 250 10.28 22.21 24.79
N THR A 251 8.95 22.31 24.76
CA THR A 251 8.15 23.02 25.78
C THR A 251 8.20 22.36 27.16
N SER A 252 8.43 21.05 27.25
CA SER A 252 8.62 20.37 28.54
C SER A 252 9.96 20.67 29.19
N ASN A 253 10.98 21.02 28.40
CA ASN A 253 12.35 21.25 28.88
C ASN A 253 12.73 22.73 29.00
N SER A 254 11.89 23.66 28.52
CA SER A 254 12.18 25.09 28.57
C SER A 254 10.92 25.90 28.91
N ASN A 255 11.00 26.70 29.98
CA ASN A 255 9.97 27.68 30.39
C ASN A 255 9.83 28.87 29.41
N ILE A 256 10.19 28.68 28.14
CA ILE A 256 10.20 29.72 27.11
C ILE A 256 9.29 29.25 25.97
N THR A 257 8.07 29.77 25.95
CA THR A 257 7.19 29.72 24.78
C THR A 257 7.77 30.57 23.67
N ALA A 258 8.71 30.02 22.89
CA ALA A 258 9.13 30.65 21.65
C ALA A 258 7.88 30.87 20.75
N PRO A 259 7.75 32.06 20.11
CA PRO A 259 6.60 32.36 19.26
C PRO A 259 6.48 31.33 18.13
N VAL A 260 5.25 30.88 17.87
CA VAL A 260 4.93 29.96 16.76
C VAL A 260 5.31 30.66 15.45
N SER A 261 6.20 30.07 14.64
CA SER A 261 6.41 30.60 13.30
C SER A 261 5.17 30.36 12.43
N GLU A 262 4.92 31.21 11.44
CA GLU A 262 3.81 31.02 10.50
C GLU A 262 3.89 29.64 9.79
N ALA A 263 5.10 29.19 9.50
CA ALA A 263 5.35 27.86 8.93
C ALA A 263 4.92 26.74 9.90
N ASP A 264 5.23 26.87 11.19
CA ASP A 264 4.79 25.90 12.20
C ASP A 264 3.27 25.87 12.30
N GLU A 265 2.61 27.03 12.34
CA GLU A 265 1.14 27.10 12.39
C GLU A 265 0.50 26.43 11.17
N ARG A 266 1.06 26.66 9.98
CA ARG A 266 0.62 26.02 8.75
C ARG A 266 0.78 24.50 8.80
N CYS A 267 1.95 24.00 9.21
CA CYS A 267 2.21 22.57 9.40
C CYS A 267 1.19 21.96 10.37
N MET A 268 0.89 22.66 11.47
CA MET A 268 -0.06 22.16 12.45
C MET A 268 -1.47 22.03 11.89
N ASN A 269 -1.92 23.07 11.19
CA ASN A 269 -3.24 23.09 10.55
C ASN A 269 -3.42 21.98 9.51
N ILE A 270 -2.38 21.68 8.71
CA ILE A 270 -2.45 20.60 7.71
C ILE A 270 -2.64 19.24 8.38
N ALA A 271 -1.86 18.94 9.43
CA ALA A 271 -1.96 17.66 10.12
C ALA A 271 -3.31 17.48 10.83
N VAL A 272 -3.83 18.54 11.47
CA VAL A 272 -5.15 18.50 12.11
C VAL A 272 -6.24 18.28 11.07
N ARG A 273 -6.20 18.98 9.94
CA ARG A 273 -7.16 18.76 8.84
C ARG A 273 -7.09 17.34 8.29
N ALA A 274 -5.89 16.80 8.09
CA ALA A 274 -5.71 15.42 7.63
C ALA A 274 -6.26 14.40 8.64
N ALA A 275 -6.03 14.60 9.94
CA ALA A 275 -6.61 13.75 10.99
C ALA A 275 -8.14 13.84 11.01
N SER A 276 -8.71 15.06 10.98
CA SER A 276 -10.16 15.26 10.92
C SER A 276 -10.79 14.64 9.68
N ALA A 277 -10.18 14.81 8.51
CA ALA A 277 -10.66 14.21 7.26
C ALA A 277 -10.63 12.68 7.30
N THR A 278 -9.58 12.11 7.89
CA THR A 278 -9.45 10.65 8.08
C THR A 278 -10.58 10.12 8.96
N ILE A 279 -10.79 10.74 10.14
CA ILE A 279 -11.82 10.33 11.08
C ILE A 279 -13.22 10.45 10.46
N ALA A 280 -13.53 11.59 9.84
CA ALA A 280 -14.83 11.82 9.21
C ALA A 280 -15.10 10.83 8.08
N SER A 281 -14.09 10.54 7.25
CA SER A 281 -14.22 9.60 6.14
C SER A 281 -14.40 8.15 6.62
N ILE A 282 -13.68 7.74 7.66
CA ILE A 282 -13.86 6.40 8.27
C ILE A 282 -15.24 6.29 8.89
N ASP A 283 -15.68 7.28 9.65
CA ASP A 283 -17.01 7.30 10.25
C ASP A 283 -18.10 7.16 9.18
N GLN A 284 -18.06 8.00 8.14
CA GLN A 284 -18.98 7.94 7.01
C GLN A 284 -18.96 6.55 6.33
N HIS A 285 -17.78 6.00 6.04
CA HIS A 285 -17.65 4.67 5.42
C HIS A 285 -18.31 3.60 6.29
N THR A 286 -18.11 3.66 7.60
CA THR A 286 -18.65 2.66 8.54
C THR A 286 -20.15 2.81 8.79
N GLN A 287 -20.73 3.98 8.50
CA GLN A 287 -22.19 4.23 8.56
C GLN A 287 -22.88 3.82 7.26
N GLU A 288 -22.27 4.09 6.10
CA GLU A 288 -22.86 3.82 4.78
C GLU A 288 -22.74 2.35 4.35
N ARG A 289 -21.75 1.60 4.86
CA ARG A 289 -21.42 0.25 4.37
C ARG A 289 -21.27 -0.76 5.51
N HIS A 290 -21.48 -2.03 5.17
CA HIS A 290 -21.33 -3.14 6.11
C HIS A 290 -19.86 -3.29 6.55
N ARG A 291 -19.65 -3.41 7.86
CA ARG A 291 -18.32 -3.59 8.45
C ARG A 291 -17.87 -5.03 8.23
N THR A 292 -16.90 -5.23 7.34
CA THR A 292 -16.20 -6.51 7.21
C THR A 292 -14.92 -6.48 8.03
N ARG A 293 -14.40 -7.66 8.42
CA ARG A 293 -13.11 -7.77 9.11
C ARG A 293 -11.98 -7.08 8.34
N LEU A 294 -12.04 -7.15 7.01
CA LEU A 294 -11.09 -6.48 6.12
C LEU A 294 -11.17 -4.95 6.22
N VAL A 295 -12.38 -4.38 6.16
CA VAL A 295 -12.59 -2.93 6.30
C VAL A 295 -12.10 -2.47 7.66
N THR A 296 -12.50 -3.14 8.74
CA THR A 296 -12.12 -2.80 10.12
C THR A 296 -10.60 -2.81 10.30
N TRP A 297 -9.89 -3.78 9.71
CA TRP A 297 -8.43 -3.83 9.78
C TRP A 297 -7.74 -2.61 9.16
N TYR A 298 -8.31 -2.05 8.10
CA TYR A 298 -7.71 -0.91 7.40
C TYR A 298 -8.24 0.45 7.88
N SER A 299 -9.31 0.46 8.69
CA SER A 299 -9.90 1.68 9.26
C SER A 299 -9.51 1.93 10.73
N MET A 300 -8.80 1.01 11.36
CA MET A 300 -8.23 1.18 12.72
C MET A 300 -6.75 1.54 12.63
#